data_AF-A0A7H4M158-F1
#
_entry.id   AF-A0A7H4M158-F1
#
_cell.length_a   1.000
_cell.length_b   1.000
_cell.length_c   1.000
_cell.angle_alpha   90.00
_cell.angle_beta   90.00
_cell.angle_gamma   90.00
#
_symmetry.space_group_name_H-M   'P 1'
#
loop_
_entity.id
_entity.type
_entity.pdbx_description
1 polymer ?
#
loop_
_entity_poly.entity_id
_entity_poly.type
_entity_poly.pdbx_seq_one_letter_code
_entity_poly.pdbx_strand_id
1 'polypeptide(L)'
;MASRQIGLVGMWDVIAFDEVAGITFKDKDGVQIMKDYMASGSFSRGRDSIEGKASMVFVGNINQSVETLVKTSHLLAPFPAAMIDTAFFDRFHAYIPGWEIPKMRPEFFTNRYGLITDYLAEYMREMRKRSFSDAIDKFYKLGNNLNQRDVIAVRRTVSGLLKLLHPNGCYSKEDVRVCLTYAMEARRRVKEQLKKLGGLEFFDVNFSYIDNETLEEFFVSVPEQGGSELIPAGMPKPGVVHLVTQAESGMTGLYRFETQMTAGNGKHSVSGLGSSTSAKEAIRVGFDYFKGNLSRVSATAKFSEHEYHLHVVELHNTGPSTATSLAALIALCSVLLAKPVQEQMVVLGSMTLGGVINPVQDLAASLQLAFDSGAKKVLLPMSSAVDIPTVPAELFTKFQVSFYSEPVDAVYKALGVN
;
A
#
# COMPACT_ATOMS: atom_id res chain seq x y z
N MET A 1 34.02 28.27 14.11
CA MET A 1 33.57 29.38 13.22
C MET A 1 34.78 30.23 12.79
N ALA A 2 35.58 29.83 11.78
CA ALA A 2 36.83 30.55 11.45
C ALA A 2 37.20 30.68 9.95
N SER A 3 36.39 30.21 8.99
CA SER A 3 36.57 30.58 7.58
C SER A 3 35.28 31.16 7.01
N ARG A 4 35.36 32.32 6.33
CA ARG A 4 34.28 32.92 5.53
C ARG A 4 33.97 32.13 4.25
N GLN A 5 34.50 30.91 4.11
CA GLN A 5 34.30 30.09 2.93
C GLN A 5 32.88 29.53 2.92
N ILE A 6 32.21 29.68 1.77
CA ILE A 6 30.93 29.06 1.46
C ILE A 6 31.09 27.54 1.64
N GLY A 7 30.18 26.91 2.38
CA GLY A 7 30.20 25.47 2.59
C GLY A 7 29.87 24.69 1.30
N LEU A 8 29.95 23.36 1.37
CA LEU A 8 29.73 22.48 0.20
C LEU A 8 28.43 22.78 -0.56
N VAL A 9 27.36 23.16 0.16
CA VAL A 9 26.01 23.47 -0.39
C VAL A 9 26.02 24.62 -1.40
N GLY A 10 26.93 25.58 -1.25
CA GLY A 10 27.06 26.68 -2.22
C GLY A 10 28.11 26.44 -3.30
N MET A 11 28.84 25.32 -3.26
CA MET A 11 29.89 24.99 -4.24
C MET A 11 29.48 23.88 -5.19
N TRP A 12 28.70 22.90 -4.73
CA TRP A 12 28.40 21.68 -5.48
C TRP A 12 26.95 21.61 -5.96
N ASP A 13 26.77 20.95 -7.10
CA ASP A 13 25.47 20.67 -7.69
C ASP A 13 24.70 19.56 -6.95
N VAL A 14 25.41 18.61 -6.35
CA VAL A 14 24.87 17.49 -5.58
C VAL A 14 25.76 17.25 -4.37
N ILE A 15 25.15 16.98 -3.22
CA ILE A 15 25.82 16.55 -2.00
C ILE A 15 25.25 15.20 -1.63
N ALA A 16 26.11 14.18 -1.62
CA ALA A 16 25.76 12.84 -1.21
C ALA A 16 26.31 12.55 0.18
N PHE A 17 25.44 12.08 1.08
CA PHE A 17 25.80 11.48 2.35
C PHE A 17 25.85 9.97 2.12
N ASP A 18 27.06 9.46 1.96
CA ASP A 18 27.28 8.02 1.94
C ASP A 18 27.20 7.46 3.36
N GLU A 19 26.58 6.29 3.50
CA GLU A 19 26.29 5.65 4.79
C GLU A 19 25.57 6.54 5.82
N VAL A 20 24.28 6.80 5.60
CA VAL A 20 23.46 7.65 6.47
C VAL A 20 23.50 7.28 7.96
N ALA A 21 23.68 6.00 8.29
CA ALA A 21 23.76 5.52 9.67
C ALA A 21 24.96 6.11 10.45
N GLY A 22 26.02 6.52 9.75
CA GLY A 22 27.21 7.12 10.33
C GLY A 22 27.15 8.64 10.52
N ILE A 23 26.04 9.29 10.16
CA ILE A 23 25.94 10.75 10.24
C ILE A 23 25.93 11.20 11.71
N THR A 24 26.97 11.95 12.10
CA THR A 24 27.06 12.61 13.42
C THR A 24 27.13 14.12 13.27
N PHE A 25 26.17 14.83 13.84
CA PHE A 25 26.22 16.30 13.92
C PHE A 25 26.90 16.71 15.23
N LYS A 26 27.93 17.56 15.12
CA LYS A 26 28.55 18.21 16.29
C LYS A 26 27.63 19.25 16.93
N ASP A 27 26.71 19.80 16.14
CA ASP A 27 25.82 20.88 16.52
C ASP A 27 24.36 20.43 16.45
N LYS A 28 23.55 20.82 17.44
CA LYS A 28 22.14 20.36 17.54
C LYS A 28 21.25 20.95 16.44
N ASP A 29 21.68 22.04 15.82
CA ASP A 29 20.90 22.78 14.82
C ASP A 29 21.07 22.26 13.38
N GLY A 30 21.94 21.27 13.15
CA GLY A 30 22.27 20.78 11.80
C GLY A 30 21.05 20.30 11.00
N VAL A 31 20.14 19.56 11.64
CA VAL A 31 18.91 19.07 11.00
C VAL A 31 17.95 20.22 10.68
N GLN A 32 17.86 21.22 11.56
CA GLN A 32 17.01 22.39 11.33
C GLN A 32 17.50 23.22 10.14
N ILE A 33 18.80 23.47 10.05
CA ILE A 33 19.40 24.19 8.91
C ILE A 33 19.14 23.45 7.59
N MET A 34 19.25 22.11 7.59
CA MET A 34 18.93 21.32 6.41
C MET A 34 17.45 21.41 6.04
N LYS A 35 16.53 21.37 7.02
CA LYS A 35 15.08 21.55 6.76
C LYS A 35 14.79 22.87 6.08
N ASP A 36 15.39 23.96 6.58
CA ASP A 36 15.19 25.29 6.03
C ASP A 36 15.75 25.36 4.60
N TYR A 37 16.98 24.88 4.38
CA TYR A 37 17.59 24.83 3.06
C TYR A 37 16.79 24.00 2.05
N MET A 38 16.31 22.82 2.44
CA MET A 38 15.51 21.95 1.57
C MET A 38 14.13 22.54 1.26
N ALA A 39 13.66 23.51 2.07
CA ALA A 39 12.41 24.23 1.83
C ALA A 39 12.60 25.46 0.95
N SER A 40 13.60 26.30 1.23
CA SER A 40 13.79 27.61 0.59
C SER A 40 14.83 27.61 -0.54
N GLY A 41 15.71 26.61 -0.60
CA GLY A 41 16.89 26.63 -1.47
C GLY A 41 17.98 27.61 -1.01
N SER A 42 17.86 28.16 0.20
CA SER A 42 18.82 29.12 0.77
C SER A 42 19.14 28.80 2.21
N PHE A 43 20.32 29.22 2.67
CA PHE A 43 20.73 29.06 4.05
C PHE A 43 21.31 30.37 4.59
N SER A 44 21.05 30.63 5.87
CA SER A 44 21.52 31.84 6.54
C SER A 44 22.88 31.59 7.18
N ARG A 45 23.81 32.54 7.01
CA ARG A 45 25.06 32.55 7.76
C ARG A 45 25.34 33.95 8.29
N GLY A 46 24.98 34.18 9.55
CA GLY A 46 25.01 35.52 10.14
C GLY A 46 23.82 36.34 9.65
N ARG A 47 24.06 37.50 9.04
CA ARG A 47 23.00 38.37 8.49
C ARG A 47 22.73 38.15 7.00
N ASP A 48 23.57 37.38 6.31
CA ASP A 48 23.48 37.17 4.87
C ASP A 48 22.76 35.84 4.57
N SER A 49 21.85 35.88 3.61
CA SER A 49 21.19 34.70 3.03
C SER A 49 21.92 34.30 1.75
N ILE A 50 22.32 33.03 1.66
CA ILE A 50 23.05 32.49 0.50
C ILE A 50 22.15 31.48 -0.20
N GLU A 51 21.90 31.67 -1.49
CA GLU A 51 21.20 30.70 -2.32
C GLU A 51 22.13 29.55 -2.74
N GLY A 52 21.62 28.32 -2.68
CA GLY A 52 22.34 27.12 -3.10
C GLY A 52 21.47 26.25 -4.00
N LYS A 53 22.07 25.64 -5.03
CA LYS A 53 21.36 24.75 -5.99
C LYS A 53 21.66 23.26 -5.76
N ALA A 54 22.35 22.94 -4.67
CA ALA A 54 22.75 21.59 -4.34
C ALA A 54 21.52 20.69 -4.09
N SER A 55 21.44 19.57 -4.79
CA SER A 55 20.53 18.48 -4.41
C SER A 55 21.15 17.65 -3.29
N MET A 56 20.35 17.24 -2.31
CA MET A 56 20.80 16.34 -1.24
C MET A 56 20.45 14.90 -1.58
N VAL A 57 21.43 14.00 -1.47
CA VAL A 57 21.30 12.57 -1.68
C VAL A 57 21.76 11.85 -0.42
N PHE A 58 20.98 10.88 0.03
CA PHE A 58 21.24 10.12 1.25
C PHE A 58 21.31 8.64 0.89
N VAL A 59 22.48 8.02 1.05
CA VAL A 59 22.72 6.63 0.68
C VAL A 59 22.81 5.79 1.95
N GLY A 60 21.95 4.78 2.06
CA GLY A 60 21.85 3.94 3.25
C GLY A 60 21.69 2.49 2.90
N ASN A 61 22.24 1.64 3.76
CA ASN A 61 22.07 0.19 3.68
C ASN A 61 20.94 -0.27 4.61
N ILE A 62 20.15 -1.22 4.14
CA ILE A 62 19.15 -1.91 4.97
C ILE A 62 19.74 -3.25 5.39
N ASN A 63 19.82 -3.48 6.70
CA ASN A 63 20.43 -4.69 7.28
C ASN A 63 19.44 -5.86 7.46
N GLN A 64 18.17 -5.66 7.13
CA GLN A 64 17.09 -6.65 7.22
C GLN A 64 16.39 -6.80 5.87
N SER A 65 15.60 -7.86 5.69
CA SER A 65 14.76 -7.96 4.50
C SER A 65 13.76 -6.80 4.45
N VAL A 66 13.47 -6.30 3.24
CA VAL A 66 12.49 -5.22 3.05
C VAL A 66 11.13 -5.61 3.62
N GLU A 67 10.71 -6.86 3.42
CA GLU A 67 9.44 -7.38 3.95
C GLU A 67 9.38 -7.31 5.48
N THR A 68 10.46 -7.71 6.16
CA THR A 68 10.54 -7.60 7.63
C THR A 68 10.49 -6.13 8.06
N LEU A 69 11.29 -5.27 7.43
CA LEU A 69 11.40 -3.86 7.80
C LEU A 69 10.08 -3.10 7.60
N VAL A 70 9.35 -3.41 6.52
CA VAL A 70 8.04 -2.82 6.25
C VAL A 70 7.00 -3.28 7.28
N LYS A 71 7.10 -4.51 7.80
CA LYS A 71 6.17 -5.03 8.83
C LYS A 71 6.49 -4.55 10.24
N THR A 72 7.76 -4.37 10.59
CA THR A 72 8.20 -4.09 11.97
C THR A 72 8.58 -2.63 12.22
N SER A 73 8.88 -1.86 11.18
CA SER A 73 9.38 -0.48 11.27
C SER A 73 9.10 0.31 9.97
N HIS A 74 10.09 1.07 9.48
CA HIS A 74 10.01 1.92 8.28
C HIS A 74 11.32 1.91 7.48
N LEU A 75 11.24 2.21 6.17
CA LEU A 75 12.38 2.22 5.23
C LEU A 75 13.44 3.29 5.54
N LEU A 76 13.10 4.26 6.39
CA LEU A 76 14.00 5.36 6.82
C LEU A 76 14.70 5.05 8.17
N ALA A 77 14.51 3.85 8.72
CA ALA A 77 15.12 3.42 9.99
C ALA A 77 16.67 3.45 10.01
N PRO A 78 17.40 3.31 8.88
CA PRO A 78 18.86 3.45 8.90
C PRO A 78 19.38 4.84 9.29
N PHE A 79 18.54 5.89 9.32
CA PHE A 79 18.98 7.21 9.79
C PHE A 79 19.27 7.21 11.30
N PRO A 80 20.21 8.05 11.77
CA PRO A 80 20.44 8.22 13.20
C PRO A 80 19.18 8.70 13.90
N ALA A 81 18.92 8.24 15.13
CA ALA A 81 17.71 8.58 15.88
C ALA A 81 17.46 10.10 16.00
N ALA A 82 18.53 10.89 16.09
CA ALA A 82 18.46 12.36 16.14
C ALA A 82 17.97 13.02 14.82
N MET A 83 17.95 12.28 13.72
CA MET A 83 17.48 12.74 12.41
C MET A 83 16.13 12.15 12.00
N ILE A 84 15.56 11.23 12.79
CA ILE A 84 14.24 10.66 12.51
C ILE A 84 13.19 11.73 12.85
N ASP A 85 12.82 12.53 11.84
CA ASP A 85 11.92 13.67 11.96
C ASP A 85 11.02 13.72 10.72
N THR A 86 9.70 13.69 10.92
CA THR A 86 8.71 13.66 9.83
C THR A 86 8.81 14.91 8.95
N ALA A 87 9.03 16.08 9.56
CA ALA A 87 9.17 17.34 8.83
C ALA A 87 10.44 17.38 7.94
N PHE A 88 11.51 16.71 8.36
CA PHE A 88 12.73 16.54 7.56
C PHE A 88 12.49 15.57 6.39
N PHE A 89 11.96 14.39 6.66
CA PHE A 89 11.71 13.37 5.63
C PHE A 89 10.65 13.79 4.61
N ASP A 90 9.67 14.62 4.99
CA ASP A 90 8.68 15.16 4.04
C ASP A 90 9.31 16.06 2.96
N ARG A 91 10.55 16.53 3.14
CA ARG A 91 11.31 17.26 2.11
C ARG A 91 11.94 16.35 1.04
N PHE A 92 11.92 15.04 1.23
CA PHE A 92 12.56 14.09 0.32
C PHE A 92 11.69 13.92 -0.94
N HIS A 93 12.22 14.25 -2.11
CA HIS A 93 11.42 14.19 -3.33
C HIS A 93 11.14 12.74 -3.78
N ALA A 94 12.08 11.81 -3.53
CA ALA A 94 12.00 10.44 -3.97
C ALA A 94 12.76 9.51 -3.01
N TYR A 95 12.25 8.29 -2.84
CA TYR A 95 13.00 7.16 -2.28
C TYR A 95 13.35 6.21 -3.43
N ILE A 96 14.64 5.96 -3.65
CA ILE A 96 15.13 5.06 -4.71
C ILE A 96 15.44 3.68 -4.08
N PRO A 97 14.69 2.63 -4.42
CA PRO A 97 14.87 1.30 -3.84
C PRO A 97 16.12 0.61 -4.40
N GLY A 98 17.21 0.60 -3.62
CA GLY A 98 18.47 -0.03 -4.02
C GLY A 98 18.35 -1.54 -4.31
N TRP A 99 17.33 -2.21 -3.75
CA TRP A 99 17.06 -3.63 -3.99
C TRP A 99 16.45 -3.94 -5.36
N GLU A 100 15.92 -2.94 -6.06
CA GLU A 100 15.40 -3.09 -7.43
C GLU A 100 16.50 -2.86 -8.48
N ILE A 101 17.62 -2.27 -8.09
CA ILE A 101 18.74 -2.01 -8.99
C ILE A 101 19.50 -3.32 -9.21
N PRO A 102 19.64 -3.77 -10.47
CA PRO A 102 20.39 -4.99 -10.75
C PRO A 102 21.85 -4.80 -10.35
N LYS A 103 22.42 -5.83 -9.70
CA LYS A 103 23.87 -5.83 -9.41
C LYS A 103 24.66 -5.76 -10.70
N MET A 104 25.70 -4.92 -10.73
CA MET A 104 26.57 -4.78 -11.89
C MET A 104 27.13 -6.13 -12.33
N ARG A 105 26.96 -6.45 -13.61
CA ARG A 105 27.50 -7.64 -14.27
C ARG A 105 28.34 -7.21 -15.47
N PRO A 106 29.36 -7.98 -15.86
CA PRO A 106 30.15 -7.68 -17.05
C PRO A 106 29.32 -7.49 -18.33
N GLU A 107 28.19 -8.19 -18.42
CA GLU A 107 27.24 -8.12 -19.55
C GLU A 107 26.59 -6.73 -19.72
N PHE A 108 26.62 -5.87 -18.70
CA PHE A 108 26.08 -4.50 -18.79
C PHE A 108 27.08 -3.50 -19.36
N PHE A 109 28.35 -3.88 -19.56
CA PHE A 109 29.31 -3.00 -20.21
C PHE A 109 29.01 -2.92 -21.71
N THR A 110 29.01 -1.69 -22.22
CA THR A 110 28.93 -1.47 -23.66
C THR A 110 30.28 -1.76 -24.31
N ASN A 111 30.25 -2.40 -25.47
CA ASN A 111 31.42 -2.53 -26.36
C ASN A 111 31.57 -1.32 -27.30
N ARG A 112 30.89 -0.21 -26.99
CA ARG A 112 30.93 1.06 -27.75
C ARG A 112 31.55 2.18 -26.92
N TYR A 113 31.70 3.35 -27.53
CA TYR A 113 32.18 4.55 -26.85
C TYR A 113 31.29 4.93 -25.66
N GLY A 114 31.93 5.21 -24.53
CA GLY A 114 31.32 5.79 -23.34
C GLY A 114 31.73 7.25 -23.17
N LEU A 115 30.94 8.00 -22.42
CA LEU A 115 31.32 9.34 -21.97
C LEU A 115 32.22 9.21 -20.74
N ILE A 116 33.34 9.93 -20.71
CA ILE A 116 34.08 10.12 -19.46
C ILE A 116 33.23 10.98 -18.50
N THR A 117 33.45 10.79 -17.20
CA THR A 117 32.62 11.37 -16.14
C THR A 117 32.46 12.89 -16.25
N ASP A 118 33.48 13.61 -16.66
CA ASP A 118 33.47 15.08 -16.75
C ASP A 118 32.47 15.59 -17.80
N TYR A 119 32.40 14.92 -18.97
CA TYR A 119 31.41 15.26 -20.00
C TYR A 119 29.99 14.94 -19.55
N LEU A 120 29.80 13.83 -18.84
CA LEU A 120 28.49 13.48 -18.27
C LEU A 120 28.06 14.51 -17.22
N ALA A 121 28.99 14.96 -16.37
CA ALA A 121 28.72 15.98 -15.36
C ALA A 121 28.34 17.32 -16.00
N GLU A 122 29.08 17.79 -17.00
CA GLU A 122 28.76 19.04 -17.71
C GLU A 122 27.43 18.94 -18.46
N TYR A 123 27.15 17.78 -19.07
CA TYR A 123 25.86 17.50 -19.67
C TYR A 123 24.71 17.59 -18.65
N MET A 124 24.83 16.94 -17.49
CA MET A 124 23.82 17.02 -16.42
C MET A 124 23.62 18.45 -15.94
N ARG A 125 24.72 19.22 -15.83
CA ARG A 125 24.68 20.64 -15.44
C ARG A 125 23.95 21.51 -16.46
N GLU A 126 24.15 21.27 -17.75
CA GLU A 126 23.42 21.97 -18.81
C GLU A 126 21.93 21.60 -18.81
N MET A 127 21.62 20.31 -18.65
CA MET A 127 20.23 19.83 -18.59
C MET A 127 19.45 20.35 -17.38
N ARG A 128 20.12 20.72 -16.27
CA ARG A 128 19.47 21.37 -15.11
C ARG A 128 18.81 22.70 -15.46
N LYS A 129 19.29 23.41 -16.49
CA LYS A 129 18.71 24.69 -16.95
C LYS A 129 17.37 24.49 -17.66
N ARG A 130 17.03 23.25 -18.04
CA ARG A 130 15.78 22.89 -18.73
C ARG A 130 14.77 22.30 -17.73
N SER A 131 13.50 22.60 -17.96
CA SER A 131 12.37 22.07 -17.17
C SER A 131 11.38 21.37 -18.09
N PHE A 132 11.04 20.12 -17.76
CA PHE A 132 9.94 19.36 -18.37
C PHE A 132 8.80 19.10 -17.37
N SER A 133 8.68 19.93 -16.32
CA SER A 133 7.68 19.75 -15.25
C SER A 133 6.23 19.85 -15.74
N ASP A 134 6.01 20.57 -16.85
CA ASP A 134 4.68 20.79 -17.45
C ASP A 134 4.32 19.68 -18.46
N ALA A 135 5.21 18.70 -18.68
CA ALA A 135 4.96 17.57 -19.57
C ALA A 135 3.75 16.74 -19.11
N ILE A 136 3.53 16.67 -17.79
CA ILE A 136 2.39 15.98 -17.19
C ILE A 136 1.07 16.60 -17.67
N ASP A 137 0.94 17.93 -17.59
CA ASP A 137 -0.33 18.62 -17.85
C ASP A 137 -0.84 18.48 -19.28
N LYS A 138 0.05 18.13 -20.22
CA LYS A 138 -0.31 17.85 -21.62
C LYS A 138 -1.19 16.60 -21.75
N PHE A 139 -1.01 15.63 -20.86
CA PHE A 139 -1.58 14.28 -21.02
C PHE A 139 -2.35 13.79 -19.80
N TYR A 140 -2.00 14.26 -18.60
CA TYR A 140 -2.48 13.76 -17.32
C TYR A 140 -2.77 14.89 -16.33
N LYS A 141 -3.60 14.58 -15.33
CA LYS A 141 -3.85 15.41 -14.15
C LYS A 141 -3.50 14.62 -12.89
N LEU A 142 -2.88 15.25 -11.90
CA LEU A 142 -2.59 14.60 -10.62
C LEU A 142 -3.86 14.51 -9.76
N GLY A 143 -4.01 13.40 -9.03
CA GLY A 143 -5.13 13.14 -8.13
C GLY A 143 -5.15 14.07 -6.91
N ASN A 144 -6.26 14.05 -6.17
CA ASN A 144 -6.56 15.04 -5.14
C ASN A 144 -5.80 14.80 -3.81
N ASN A 145 -5.26 13.61 -3.58
CA ASN A 145 -4.56 13.25 -2.34
C ASN A 145 -3.08 13.70 -2.33
N LEU A 146 -2.60 14.31 -3.41
CA LEU A 146 -1.26 14.89 -3.46
C LEU A 146 -1.28 16.32 -2.91
N ASN A 147 -0.57 16.55 -1.80
CA ASN A 147 -0.37 17.91 -1.30
C ASN A 147 0.63 18.70 -2.17
N GLN A 148 0.81 20.00 -1.91
CA GLN A 148 1.69 20.84 -2.72
C GLN A 148 3.16 20.32 -2.77
N ARG A 149 3.67 19.75 -1.68
CA ARG A 149 5.03 19.18 -1.65
C ARG A 149 5.10 17.90 -2.48
N ASP A 150 4.07 17.07 -2.43
CA ASP A 150 3.94 15.86 -3.24
C ASP A 150 3.91 16.20 -4.73
N VAL A 151 3.12 17.20 -5.12
CA VAL A 151 3.05 17.70 -6.50
C VAL A 151 4.41 18.20 -6.98
N ILE A 152 5.12 19.01 -6.17
CA ILE A 152 6.46 19.51 -6.51
C ILE A 152 7.44 18.35 -6.67
N ALA A 153 7.41 17.38 -5.75
CA ALA A 153 8.28 16.22 -5.78
C ALA A 153 8.09 15.36 -7.03
N VAL A 154 6.84 15.03 -7.35
CA VAL A 154 6.48 14.25 -8.54
C VAL A 154 6.89 15.00 -9.81
N ARG A 155 6.50 16.27 -9.96
CA ARG A 155 6.82 17.08 -11.16
C ARG A 155 8.32 17.20 -11.41
N ARG A 156 9.10 17.47 -10.35
CA ARG A 156 10.56 17.57 -10.46
C ARG A 156 11.20 16.23 -10.82
N THR A 157 10.68 15.13 -10.28
CA THR A 157 11.17 13.78 -10.58
C THR A 157 10.86 13.39 -12.03
N VAL A 158 9.63 13.63 -12.51
CA VAL A 158 9.26 13.43 -13.93
C VAL A 158 10.15 14.26 -14.85
N SER A 159 10.33 15.55 -14.54
CA SER A 159 11.22 16.43 -15.29
C SER A 159 12.65 15.89 -15.34
N GLY A 160 13.17 15.37 -14.22
CA GLY A 160 14.47 14.72 -14.14
C GLY A 160 14.59 13.48 -15.04
N LEU A 161 13.61 12.57 -14.96
CA LEU A 161 13.58 11.33 -15.74
C LEU A 161 13.49 11.61 -17.24
N LEU A 162 12.60 12.51 -17.66
CA LEU A 162 12.46 12.90 -19.06
C LEU A 162 13.75 13.53 -19.60
N LYS A 163 14.51 14.28 -18.79
CA LYS A 163 15.82 14.82 -19.20
C LYS A 163 16.88 13.74 -19.42
N LEU A 164 16.76 12.60 -18.74
CA LEU A 164 17.67 11.47 -18.89
C LEU A 164 17.27 10.58 -20.08
N LEU A 165 15.98 10.28 -20.22
CA LEU A 165 15.45 9.34 -21.21
C LEU A 165 15.12 9.99 -22.56
N HIS A 166 14.63 11.23 -22.54
CA HIS A 166 14.18 12.01 -23.71
C HIS A 166 14.84 13.39 -23.76
N PRO A 167 16.18 13.45 -23.85
CA PRO A 167 16.94 14.70 -23.66
C PRO A 167 16.72 15.75 -24.74
N ASN A 168 16.26 15.34 -25.92
CA ASN A 168 15.85 16.20 -27.03
C ASN A 168 14.49 16.87 -26.81
N GLY A 169 13.76 16.51 -25.74
CA GLY A 169 12.40 17.01 -25.47
C GLY A 169 11.31 16.35 -26.32
N CYS A 170 11.63 15.29 -27.07
CA CYS A 170 10.67 14.51 -27.84
C CYS A 170 10.24 13.30 -27.00
N TYR A 171 9.08 13.40 -26.37
CA TYR A 171 8.45 12.33 -25.58
C TYR A 171 6.98 12.21 -25.96
N SER A 172 6.48 10.98 -25.97
CA SER A 172 5.09 10.63 -26.20
C SER A 172 4.28 10.66 -24.89
N LYS A 173 2.96 10.50 -25.01
CA LYS A 173 2.06 10.29 -23.86
C LYS A 173 2.53 9.13 -22.97
N GLU A 174 2.94 8.03 -23.59
CA GLU A 174 3.41 6.83 -22.92
C GLU A 174 4.73 7.05 -22.16
N ASP A 175 5.67 7.78 -22.76
CA ASP A 175 6.94 8.13 -22.11
C ASP A 175 6.72 8.96 -20.84
N VAL A 176 5.77 9.91 -20.90
CA VAL A 176 5.37 10.71 -19.73
C VAL A 176 4.69 9.82 -18.69
N ARG A 177 3.83 8.88 -19.10
CA ARG A 177 3.15 7.93 -18.21
C ARG A 177 4.12 7.07 -17.42
N VAL A 178 5.15 6.53 -18.07
CA VAL A 178 6.20 5.72 -17.43
C VAL A 178 6.95 6.55 -16.39
N CYS A 179 7.40 7.76 -16.77
CA CYS A 179 8.10 8.65 -15.86
C CYS A 179 7.22 9.08 -14.68
N LEU A 180 5.95 9.40 -14.93
CA LEU A 180 4.96 9.81 -13.93
C LEU A 180 4.67 8.68 -12.94
N THR A 181 4.43 7.47 -13.43
CA THR A 181 4.16 6.31 -12.58
C THR A 181 5.33 6.05 -11.64
N TYR A 182 6.56 6.01 -12.15
CA TYR A 182 7.75 5.83 -11.31
C TYR A 182 7.97 6.98 -10.32
N ALA A 183 7.75 8.23 -10.74
CA ALA A 183 7.88 9.39 -9.85
C ALA A 183 6.86 9.37 -8.70
N MET A 184 5.61 8.99 -9.00
CA MET A 184 4.56 8.78 -8.01
C MET A 184 4.93 7.68 -7.03
N GLU A 185 5.41 6.54 -7.53
CA GLU A 185 5.84 5.40 -6.74
C GLU A 185 6.96 5.81 -5.76
N ALA A 186 8.01 6.47 -6.27
CA ALA A 186 9.15 6.91 -5.47
C ALA A 186 8.77 7.95 -4.40
N ARG A 187 7.83 8.85 -4.68
CA ARG A 187 7.33 9.81 -3.67
C ARG A 187 6.36 9.14 -2.69
N ARG A 188 5.50 8.23 -3.15
CA ARG A 188 4.60 7.44 -2.29
C ARG A 188 5.39 6.64 -1.27
N ARG A 189 6.52 6.02 -1.64
CA ARG A 189 7.42 5.32 -0.70
C ARG A 189 7.80 6.19 0.50
N VAL A 190 8.10 7.47 0.28
CA VAL A 190 8.41 8.44 1.35
C VAL A 190 7.17 8.66 2.23
N LYS A 191 6.01 8.92 1.61
CA LYS A 191 4.75 9.19 2.32
C LYS A 191 4.28 8.01 3.16
N GLU A 192 4.42 6.78 2.67
CA GLU A 192 4.11 5.58 3.43
C GLU A 192 4.99 5.46 4.69
N GLN A 193 6.24 5.93 4.65
CA GLN A 193 7.07 5.95 5.87
C GLN A 193 6.64 7.06 6.83
N LEU A 194 6.26 8.23 6.31
CA LEU A 194 5.72 9.32 7.12
C LEU A 194 4.41 8.92 7.79
N LYS A 195 3.54 8.17 7.11
CA LYS A 195 2.31 7.59 7.69
C LYS A 195 2.63 6.69 8.88
N LYS A 196 3.68 5.88 8.80
CA LYS A 196 4.10 5.03 9.93
C LYS A 196 4.70 5.83 11.09
N LEU A 197 5.41 6.91 10.80
CA LEU A 197 6.09 7.73 11.81
C LEU A 197 5.18 8.77 12.49
N GLY A 198 4.34 9.45 11.71
CA GLY A 198 3.47 10.55 12.13
C GLY A 198 1.99 10.18 12.22
N GLY A 199 1.61 8.95 11.87
CA GLY A 199 0.24 8.45 11.99
C GLY A 199 -0.77 9.25 11.15
N LEU A 200 -1.81 9.75 11.82
CA LEU A 200 -2.96 10.43 11.21
C LEU A 200 -2.59 11.73 10.46
N GLU A 201 -1.41 12.31 10.68
CA GLU A 201 -0.97 13.51 9.95
C GLU A 201 -0.70 13.22 8.45
N PHE A 202 -0.44 11.95 8.10
CA PHE A 202 -0.01 11.55 6.75
C PHE A 202 -0.88 10.42 6.15
N PHE A 203 -2.19 10.41 6.42
CA PHE A 203 -3.09 9.35 5.93
C PHE A 203 -3.33 9.37 4.41
N ASP A 204 -3.19 10.55 3.78
CA ASP A 204 -3.33 10.75 2.33
C ASP A 204 -2.12 10.19 1.56
N VAL A 205 -2.13 8.87 1.36
CA VAL A 205 -1.09 8.12 0.61
C VAL A 205 -1.59 7.53 -0.70
N ASN A 206 -2.87 7.72 -1.03
CA ASN A 206 -3.50 7.20 -2.25
C ASN A 206 -3.12 8.07 -3.46
N PHE A 207 -1.91 7.87 -3.97
CA PHE A 207 -1.41 8.61 -5.12
C PHE A 207 -2.06 8.09 -6.40
N SER A 208 -2.64 9.00 -7.17
CA SER A 208 -3.30 8.70 -8.44
C SER A 208 -3.04 9.78 -9.49
N TYR A 209 -3.22 9.43 -10.77
CA TYR A 209 -3.26 10.37 -11.86
C TYR A 209 -4.42 10.03 -12.80
N ILE A 210 -4.98 11.04 -13.44
CA ILE A 210 -6.13 10.93 -14.35
C ILE A 210 -5.64 11.20 -15.76
N ASP A 211 -6.03 10.35 -16.71
CA ASP A 211 -5.78 10.57 -18.13
C ASP A 211 -6.71 11.66 -18.68
N ASN A 212 -6.16 12.69 -19.31
CA ASN A 212 -6.95 13.82 -19.80
C ASN A 212 -7.87 13.46 -20.98
N GLU A 213 -7.58 12.37 -21.71
CA GLU A 213 -8.37 11.92 -22.86
C GLU A 213 -9.47 10.94 -22.44
N THR A 214 -9.14 9.94 -21.61
CA THR A 214 -10.11 8.91 -21.19
C THR A 214 -10.87 9.27 -19.92
N LEU A 215 -10.37 10.24 -19.14
CA LEU A 215 -10.84 10.60 -17.80
C LEU A 215 -10.74 9.45 -16.77
N GLU A 216 -10.01 8.39 -17.10
CA GLU A 216 -9.76 7.26 -16.20
C GLU A 216 -8.70 7.63 -15.16
N GLU A 217 -8.97 7.27 -13.90
CA GLU A 217 -8.05 7.48 -12.78
C GLU A 217 -7.22 6.22 -12.49
N PHE A 218 -5.90 6.39 -12.48
CA PHE A 218 -4.92 5.34 -12.25
C PHE A 218 -4.24 5.54 -10.90
N PHE A 219 -4.42 4.58 -9.99
CA PHE A 219 -3.75 4.56 -8.69
C PHE A 219 -2.37 3.91 -8.77
N VAL A 220 -1.38 4.52 -8.12
CA VAL A 220 0.02 4.03 -8.11
C VAL A 220 0.35 3.42 -6.76
N SER A 221 0.53 2.10 -6.72
CA SER A 221 0.94 1.33 -5.54
C SER A 221 2.46 1.24 -5.38
N VAL A 222 2.95 0.88 -4.19
CA VAL A 222 4.37 0.55 -3.95
C VAL A 222 4.56 -0.98 -3.82
N PRO A 223 5.44 -1.62 -4.62
CA PRO A 223 5.62 -3.07 -4.65
C PRO A 223 5.95 -3.72 -3.29
N GLU A 224 6.73 -3.03 -2.45
CA GLU A 224 7.17 -3.56 -1.15
C GLU A 224 6.09 -3.56 -0.07
N GLN A 225 4.96 -2.89 -0.29
CA GLN A 225 3.79 -3.04 0.57
C GLN A 225 3.00 -4.33 0.29
N GLY A 226 3.47 -5.16 -0.65
CA GLY A 226 2.88 -6.44 -1.01
C GLY A 226 2.22 -6.35 -2.37
N GLY A 227 2.83 -7.02 -3.34
CA GLY A 227 2.41 -7.04 -4.73
C GLY A 227 1.15 -7.85 -5.04
N SER A 228 0.58 -7.47 -6.18
CA SER A 228 -0.46 -8.13 -6.99
C SER A 228 -1.75 -8.48 -6.27
N GLU A 229 -2.62 -7.48 -6.11
CA GLU A 229 -3.97 -7.66 -5.56
C GLU A 229 -3.95 -8.24 -4.13
N LEU A 230 -4.59 -7.56 -3.18
CA LEU A 230 -4.67 -8.10 -1.81
C LEU A 230 -5.34 -9.48 -1.75
N ILE A 231 -6.07 -9.83 -2.82
CA ILE A 231 -6.65 -11.13 -3.10
C ILE A 231 -5.93 -11.74 -4.31
N PRO A 232 -4.98 -12.67 -4.10
CA PRO A 232 -4.20 -13.23 -5.18
C PRO A 232 -5.07 -14.10 -6.11
N ALA A 233 -4.69 -14.13 -7.40
CA ALA A 233 -5.19 -15.14 -8.33
C ALA A 233 -4.72 -16.55 -7.94
N GLY A 234 -5.51 -17.55 -8.28
CA GLY A 234 -5.35 -18.95 -7.89
C GLY A 234 -6.32 -19.39 -6.78
N MET A 235 -6.48 -20.70 -6.63
CA MET A 235 -7.30 -21.23 -5.55
C MET A 235 -6.63 -20.97 -4.19
N PRO A 236 -7.35 -20.38 -3.21
CA PRO A 236 -6.83 -20.23 -1.87
C PRO A 236 -6.67 -21.61 -1.20
N LYS A 237 -5.89 -21.68 -0.12
CA LYS A 237 -5.85 -22.87 0.73
C LYS A 237 -7.19 -23.04 1.47
N PRO A 238 -7.64 -24.27 1.77
CA PRO A 238 -8.80 -24.48 2.65
C PRO A 238 -8.64 -23.72 3.97
N GLY A 239 -9.71 -23.06 4.41
CA GLY A 239 -9.71 -22.22 5.61
C GLY A 239 -9.26 -20.78 5.39
N VAL A 240 -8.88 -20.39 4.16
CA VAL A 240 -8.55 -19.01 3.80
C VAL A 240 -9.75 -18.32 3.17
N VAL A 241 -10.21 -17.22 3.78
CA VAL A 241 -11.38 -16.44 3.34
C VAL A 241 -11.05 -14.96 3.33
N HIS A 242 -11.43 -14.26 2.26
CA HIS A 242 -11.35 -12.80 2.18
C HIS A 242 -12.74 -12.19 2.42
N LEU A 243 -12.80 -11.13 3.22
CA LEU A 243 -14.03 -10.38 3.47
C LEU A 243 -13.76 -8.88 3.44
N VAL A 244 -14.76 -8.13 2.98
CA VAL A 244 -14.80 -6.67 3.08
C VAL A 244 -15.92 -6.29 4.04
N THR A 245 -15.59 -5.45 5.01
CA THR A 245 -16.54 -5.01 6.04
C THR A 245 -16.06 -3.68 6.64
N GLN A 246 -16.95 -2.97 7.33
CA GLN A 246 -16.58 -1.78 8.08
C GLN A 246 -15.97 -2.13 9.43
N ALA A 247 -14.87 -1.46 9.77
CA ALA A 247 -14.30 -1.46 11.09
C ALA A 247 -15.20 -0.70 12.08
N GLU A 248 -14.94 -0.83 13.38
CA GLU A 248 -15.61 -0.03 14.42
C GLU A 248 -15.44 1.48 14.22
N SER A 249 -14.41 1.91 13.48
CA SER A 249 -14.16 3.30 13.09
C SER A 249 -15.10 3.81 11.98
N GLY A 250 -15.89 2.93 11.36
CA GLY A 250 -16.72 3.23 10.18
C GLY A 250 -15.96 3.16 8.85
N MET A 251 -14.65 2.92 8.86
CA MET A 251 -13.87 2.74 7.63
C MET A 251 -14.06 1.34 7.05
N THR A 252 -14.31 1.25 5.76
CA THR A 252 -14.35 -0.03 5.03
C THR A 252 -12.94 -0.60 4.86
N GLY A 253 -12.76 -1.84 5.30
CA GLY A 253 -11.48 -2.55 5.25
C GLY A 253 -11.60 -3.94 4.64
N LEU A 254 -10.46 -4.43 4.11
CA LEU A 254 -10.30 -5.81 3.69
C LEU A 254 -9.61 -6.61 4.78
N TYR A 255 -10.16 -7.78 5.07
CA TYR A 255 -9.64 -8.73 6.04
C TYR A 255 -9.45 -10.09 5.39
N ARG A 256 -8.46 -10.84 5.86
CA ARG A 256 -8.21 -12.22 5.48
C ARG A 256 -8.23 -13.10 6.71
N PHE A 257 -9.06 -14.12 6.68
CA PHE A 257 -9.10 -15.16 7.71
C PHE A 257 -8.20 -16.31 7.26
N GLU A 258 -7.38 -16.79 8.19
CA GLU A 258 -6.55 -17.97 8.01
C GLU A 258 -6.88 -18.95 9.13
N THR A 259 -7.56 -20.04 8.77
CA THR A 259 -8.00 -21.05 9.74
C THR A 259 -7.13 -22.30 9.63
N GLN A 260 -6.61 -22.76 10.76
CA GLN A 260 -5.90 -24.02 10.90
C GLN A 260 -6.73 -24.99 11.74
N MET A 261 -6.67 -26.26 11.35
CA MET A 261 -7.36 -27.35 12.03
C MET A 261 -6.33 -28.40 12.48
N THR A 262 -6.36 -28.74 13.77
CA THR A 262 -5.53 -29.79 14.37
C THR A 262 -6.40 -30.84 15.05
N ALA A 263 -5.88 -32.04 15.31
CA ALA A 263 -6.60 -33.03 16.12
C ALA A 263 -6.78 -32.52 17.56
N GLY A 264 -7.96 -32.68 18.13
CA GLY A 264 -8.23 -32.31 19.52
C GLY A 264 -9.71 -32.34 19.89
N ASN A 265 -10.15 -31.47 20.81
CA ASN A 265 -11.43 -31.66 21.52
C ASN A 265 -12.49 -30.59 21.20
N GLY A 266 -12.54 -30.05 19.98
CA GLY A 266 -13.57 -29.08 19.59
C GLY A 266 -13.32 -27.65 20.09
N LYS A 267 -12.12 -27.32 20.56
CA LYS A 267 -11.78 -25.96 21.01
C LYS A 267 -11.59 -25.02 19.82
N HIS A 268 -11.93 -23.76 20.03
CA HIS A 268 -11.69 -22.68 19.07
C HIS A 268 -10.91 -21.55 19.72
N SER A 269 -9.93 -21.03 18.99
CA SER A 269 -9.09 -19.92 19.42
C SER A 269 -8.94 -18.90 18.30
N VAL A 270 -8.87 -17.61 18.67
CA VAL A 270 -8.79 -16.48 17.73
C VAL A 270 -7.57 -15.63 18.04
N SER A 271 -6.85 -15.24 17.00
CA SER A 271 -5.71 -14.30 17.08
C SER A 271 -5.83 -13.21 16.00
N GLY A 272 -5.05 -12.13 16.12
CA GLY A 272 -5.04 -11.03 15.14
C GLY A 272 -6.02 -9.87 15.40
N LEU A 273 -6.82 -9.93 16.48
CA LEU A 273 -7.81 -8.90 16.84
C LEU A 273 -7.43 -8.07 18.09
N GLY A 274 -6.21 -8.20 18.60
CA GLY A 274 -5.74 -7.50 19.81
C GLY A 274 -6.65 -7.73 21.03
N SER A 275 -7.02 -6.64 21.70
CA SER A 275 -7.91 -6.63 22.88
C SER A 275 -9.40 -6.43 22.55
N SER A 276 -9.79 -6.36 21.27
CA SER A 276 -11.20 -6.15 20.89
C SER A 276 -12.04 -7.38 21.24
N THR A 277 -12.87 -7.26 22.28
CA THR A 277 -13.77 -8.32 22.74
C THR A 277 -14.97 -8.48 21.81
N SER A 278 -15.50 -7.38 21.27
CA SER A 278 -16.62 -7.32 20.33
C SER A 278 -16.32 -8.06 19.02
N ALA A 279 -15.14 -7.84 18.43
CA ALA A 279 -14.74 -8.52 17.20
C ALA A 279 -14.48 -10.03 17.43
N LYS A 280 -13.94 -10.40 18.60
CA LYS A 280 -13.80 -11.81 18.99
C LYS A 280 -15.16 -12.48 19.16
N GLU A 281 -16.14 -11.76 19.70
CA GLU A 281 -17.51 -12.27 19.86
C GLU A 281 -18.19 -12.50 18.50
N ALA A 282 -17.96 -11.65 17.50
CA ALA A 282 -18.48 -11.85 16.15
C ALA A 282 -18.01 -13.18 15.53
N ILE A 283 -16.73 -13.51 15.70
CA ILE A 283 -16.17 -14.80 15.24
C ILE A 283 -16.75 -15.96 16.06
N ARG A 284 -16.93 -15.77 17.36
CA ARG A 284 -17.56 -16.75 18.25
C ARG A 284 -18.98 -17.09 17.82
N VAL A 285 -19.78 -16.09 17.43
CA VAL A 285 -21.12 -16.30 16.85
C VAL A 285 -21.04 -17.19 15.61
N GLY A 286 -20.05 -16.98 14.73
CA GLY A 286 -19.79 -17.84 13.58
C GLY A 286 -19.49 -19.29 13.97
N PHE A 287 -18.63 -19.49 14.97
CA PHE A 287 -18.27 -20.81 15.49
C PHE A 287 -19.43 -21.52 16.19
N ASP A 288 -20.24 -20.79 16.96
CA ASP A 288 -21.40 -21.35 17.65
C ASP A 288 -22.49 -21.78 16.65
N TYR A 289 -22.72 -20.97 15.61
CA TYR A 289 -23.61 -21.34 14.51
C TYR A 289 -23.10 -22.58 13.76
N PHE A 290 -21.80 -22.63 13.47
CA PHE A 290 -21.13 -23.77 12.83
C PHE A 290 -21.37 -25.07 13.61
N LYS A 291 -21.17 -25.07 14.94
CA LYS A 291 -21.43 -26.25 15.78
C LYS A 291 -22.89 -26.70 15.72
N GLY A 292 -23.83 -25.76 15.80
CA GLY A 292 -25.27 -26.07 15.84
C GLY A 292 -25.83 -26.55 14.50
N ASN A 293 -25.21 -26.17 13.39
CA ASN A 293 -25.73 -26.40 12.03
C ASN A 293 -24.83 -27.28 11.16
N LEU A 294 -23.76 -27.88 11.72
CA LEU A 294 -22.81 -28.67 10.94
C LEU A 294 -23.45 -29.83 10.18
N SER A 295 -24.45 -30.49 10.77
CA SER A 295 -25.19 -31.59 10.13
C SER A 295 -25.94 -31.17 8.85
N ARG A 296 -26.25 -29.88 8.68
CA ARG A 296 -26.86 -29.32 7.45
C ARG A 296 -25.83 -29.12 6.34
N VAL A 297 -24.55 -29.09 6.68
CA VAL A 297 -23.42 -28.88 5.76
C VAL A 297 -22.73 -30.21 5.43
N SER A 298 -22.53 -31.07 6.43
CA SER A 298 -21.99 -32.42 6.25
C SER A 298 -22.50 -33.36 7.35
N ALA A 299 -23.13 -34.44 6.94
CA ALA A 299 -23.69 -35.43 7.87
C ALA A 299 -22.61 -36.26 8.60
N THR A 300 -21.40 -36.36 8.03
CA THR A 300 -20.33 -37.22 8.55
C THR A 300 -19.25 -36.45 9.30
N ALA A 301 -19.11 -35.15 9.07
CA ALA A 301 -18.06 -34.36 9.68
C ALA A 301 -18.38 -34.05 11.15
N LYS A 302 -17.37 -34.15 12.01
CA LYS A 302 -17.50 -33.90 13.45
C LYS A 302 -16.53 -32.80 13.87
N PHE A 303 -17.07 -31.66 14.32
CA PHE A 303 -16.21 -30.59 14.81
C PHE A 303 -15.47 -30.97 16.10
N SER A 304 -16.05 -31.86 16.92
CA SER A 304 -15.55 -32.21 18.25
C SER A 304 -14.22 -32.96 18.25
N GLU A 305 -13.82 -33.53 17.11
CA GLU A 305 -12.56 -34.28 16.95
C GLU A 305 -11.39 -33.36 16.56
N HIS A 306 -11.64 -32.06 16.41
CA HIS A 306 -10.67 -31.09 15.91
C HIS A 306 -10.62 -29.83 16.77
N GLU A 307 -9.45 -29.20 16.85
CA GLU A 307 -9.28 -27.85 17.38
C GLU A 307 -9.05 -26.86 16.22
N TYR A 308 -9.63 -25.68 16.36
CA TYR A 308 -9.64 -24.64 15.34
C TYR A 308 -8.88 -23.42 15.85
N HIS A 309 -7.94 -22.96 15.05
CA HIS A 309 -7.26 -21.69 15.27
C HIS A 309 -7.53 -20.76 14.09
N LEU A 310 -8.27 -19.67 14.32
CA LEU A 310 -8.56 -18.67 13.31
C LEU A 310 -7.71 -17.43 13.57
N HIS A 311 -6.82 -17.12 12.63
CA HIS A 311 -6.02 -15.90 12.64
C HIS A 311 -6.64 -14.87 11.70
N VAL A 312 -6.87 -13.66 12.21
CA VAL A 312 -7.36 -12.53 11.41
C VAL A 312 -6.18 -11.66 10.98
N VAL A 313 -6.02 -11.51 9.67
CA VAL A 313 -5.07 -10.58 9.07
C VAL A 313 -5.85 -9.38 8.54
N GLU A 314 -5.53 -8.21 9.07
CA GLU A 314 -6.07 -6.95 8.57
C GLU A 314 -5.15 -6.37 7.49
N LEU A 315 -5.69 -6.11 6.30
CA LEU A 315 -4.88 -5.73 5.14
C LEU A 315 -4.80 -4.21 4.92
N HIS A 316 -5.74 -3.44 5.50
CA HIS A 316 -5.82 -1.98 5.35
C HIS A 316 -5.60 -1.17 6.63
N ASN A 317 -5.35 -1.84 7.77
CA ASN A 317 -5.19 -1.21 9.10
C ASN A 317 -6.34 -0.26 9.48
N THR A 318 -7.57 -0.61 9.12
CA THR A 318 -8.83 0.09 9.45
C THR A 318 -9.31 -0.11 10.89
N GLY A 319 -8.77 -1.08 11.62
CA GLY A 319 -9.21 -1.55 12.93
C GLY A 319 -10.08 -2.81 12.88
N PRO A 320 -10.40 -3.41 14.05
CA PRO A 320 -11.22 -4.62 14.13
C PRO A 320 -12.67 -4.36 13.67
N SER A 321 -13.31 -5.39 13.10
CA SER A 321 -14.71 -5.35 12.67
C SER A 321 -15.58 -6.34 13.47
N THR A 322 -16.84 -5.97 13.69
CA THR A 322 -17.86 -6.78 14.37
C THR A 322 -18.77 -7.55 13.42
N ALA A 323 -18.67 -7.31 12.11
CA ALA A 323 -19.52 -7.93 11.10
C ALA A 323 -18.81 -9.08 10.37
N THR A 324 -18.14 -9.96 11.12
CA THR A 324 -17.27 -11.01 10.57
C THR A 324 -17.80 -12.45 10.72
N SER A 325 -18.96 -12.61 11.34
CA SER A 325 -19.54 -13.91 11.73
C SER A 325 -19.75 -14.86 10.55
N LEU A 326 -20.22 -14.36 9.41
CA LEU A 326 -20.46 -15.19 8.22
C LEU A 326 -19.15 -15.71 7.61
N ALA A 327 -18.15 -14.86 7.48
CA ALA A 327 -16.83 -15.26 6.98
C ALA A 327 -16.18 -16.31 7.89
N ALA A 328 -16.36 -16.20 9.21
CA ALA A 328 -15.90 -17.20 10.17
C ALA A 328 -16.56 -18.56 9.92
N LEU A 329 -17.88 -18.60 9.72
CA LEU A 329 -18.60 -19.84 9.38
C LEU A 329 -18.04 -20.49 8.11
N ILE A 330 -17.84 -19.70 7.05
CA ILE A 330 -17.31 -20.19 5.77
C ILE A 330 -15.88 -20.73 5.94
N ALA A 331 -15.02 -20.04 6.69
CA ALA A 331 -13.64 -20.45 6.92
C ALA A 331 -13.56 -21.78 7.69
N LEU A 332 -14.41 -21.95 8.71
CA LEU A 332 -14.52 -23.18 9.51
C LEU A 332 -15.03 -24.37 8.66
N CYS A 333 -16.07 -24.16 7.85
CA CYS A 333 -16.55 -25.18 6.92
C CYS A 333 -15.51 -25.52 5.86
N SER A 334 -14.81 -24.53 5.32
CA SER A 334 -13.77 -24.70 4.31
C SER A 334 -12.63 -25.59 4.82
N VAL A 335 -12.11 -25.31 6.03
CA VAL A 335 -11.01 -26.10 6.60
C VAL A 335 -11.46 -27.52 6.98
N LEU A 336 -12.65 -27.66 7.58
CA LEU A 336 -13.17 -28.97 8.01
C LEU A 336 -13.44 -29.90 6.82
N LEU A 337 -13.96 -29.35 5.71
CA LEU A 337 -14.23 -30.12 4.50
C LEU A 337 -13.00 -30.30 3.61
N ALA A 338 -11.86 -29.70 3.97
CA ALA A 338 -10.67 -29.59 3.13
C ALA A 338 -10.98 -29.04 1.71
N LYS A 339 -11.98 -28.15 1.61
CA LYS A 339 -12.42 -27.55 0.35
C LYS A 339 -12.10 -26.06 0.33
N PRO A 340 -11.34 -25.57 -0.65
CA PRO A 340 -11.05 -24.15 -0.76
C PRO A 340 -12.31 -23.35 -1.15
N VAL A 341 -12.36 -22.09 -0.76
CA VAL A 341 -13.32 -21.12 -1.29
C VAL A 341 -12.98 -20.83 -2.75
N GLN A 342 -13.98 -20.44 -3.54
CA GLN A 342 -13.76 -20.06 -4.94
C GLN A 342 -12.67 -18.99 -5.10
N GLU A 343 -11.90 -19.10 -6.18
CA GLU A 343 -10.85 -18.15 -6.55
C GLU A 343 -11.36 -16.71 -6.65
N GLN A 344 -10.55 -15.77 -6.13
CA GLN A 344 -10.81 -14.33 -6.14
C GLN A 344 -12.20 -13.94 -5.60
N MET A 345 -12.71 -14.69 -4.62
CA MET A 345 -13.99 -14.44 -3.96
C MET A 345 -13.85 -13.60 -2.70
N VAL A 346 -14.73 -12.59 -2.57
CA VAL A 346 -14.94 -11.82 -1.34
C VAL A 346 -16.31 -12.15 -0.75
N VAL A 347 -16.33 -12.38 0.56
CA VAL A 347 -17.55 -12.53 1.35
C VAL A 347 -18.01 -11.16 1.86
N LEU A 348 -19.25 -10.79 1.55
CA LEU A 348 -19.90 -9.58 2.06
C LEU A 348 -21.06 -9.95 2.98
N GLY A 349 -21.32 -9.11 3.97
CA GLY A 349 -22.43 -9.28 4.92
C GLY A 349 -22.04 -10.07 6.17
N SER A 350 -22.97 -10.09 7.13
CA SER A 350 -22.78 -10.79 8.40
C SER A 350 -24.04 -11.55 8.79
N MET A 351 -23.96 -12.31 9.87
CA MET A 351 -25.09 -13.07 10.40
C MET A 351 -25.21 -12.96 11.93
N THR A 352 -26.41 -13.17 12.44
CA THR A 352 -26.66 -13.34 13.87
C THR A 352 -26.56 -14.81 14.29
N LEU A 353 -26.50 -15.09 15.59
CA LEU A 353 -26.49 -16.46 16.12
C LEU A 353 -27.73 -17.27 15.72
N GLY A 354 -28.86 -16.62 15.49
CA GLY A 354 -30.09 -17.24 15.00
C GLY A 354 -30.09 -17.54 13.49
N GLY A 355 -29.05 -17.16 12.77
CA GLY A 355 -28.95 -17.36 11.32
C GLY A 355 -29.62 -16.29 10.47
N VAL A 356 -30.00 -15.15 11.06
CA VAL A 356 -30.50 -13.99 10.30
C VAL A 356 -29.34 -13.30 9.60
N ILE A 357 -29.49 -13.04 8.30
CA ILE A 357 -28.48 -12.36 7.48
C ILE A 357 -28.65 -10.84 7.57
N ASN A 358 -27.58 -10.15 7.96
CA ASN A 358 -27.53 -8.69 7.98
C ASN A 358 -27.05 -8.16 6.61
N PRO A 359 -27.64 -7.06 6.12
CA PRO A 359 -27.20 -6.42 4.88
C PRO A 359 -25.79 -5.83 5.01
N VAL A 360 -25.13 -5.66 3.87
CA VAL A 360 -23.84 -4.98 3.73
C VAL A 360 -24.03 -3.49 4.02
N GLN A 361 -23.15 -2.93 4.84
CA GLN A 361 -23.06 -1.49 5.05
C GLN A 361 -22.22 -0.87 3.93
N ASP A 362 -22.77 0.15 3.25
CA ASP A 362 -22.13 0.81 2.11
C ASP A 362 -21.66 -0.17 1.01
N LEU A 363 -22.64 -0.66 0.24
CA LEU A 363 -22.39 -1.64 -0.82
C LEU A 363 -21.45 -1.10 -1.91
N ALA A 364 -21.57 0.18 -2.27
CA ALA A 364 -20.74 0.80 -3.30
C ALA A 364 -19.28 0.85 -2.87
N ALA A 365 -18.97 1.34 -1.67
CA ALA A 365 -17.60 1.35 -1.15
C ALA A 365 -17.02 -0.06 -0.97
N SER A 366 -17.85 -1.00 -0.52
CA SER A 366 -17.43 -2.39 -0.32
C SER A 366 -17.05 -3.09 -1.64
N LEU A 367 -17.84 -2.88 -2.70
CA LEU A 367 -17.55 -3.42 -4.03
C LEU A 367 -16.35 -2.72 -4.68
N GLN A 368 -16.20 -1.41 -4.49
CA GLN A 368 -15.04 -0.68 -4.99
C GLN A 368 -13.76 -1.21 -4.36
N LEU A 369 -13.73 -1.34 -3.03
CA LEU A 369 -12.58 -1.89 -2.32
C LEU A 369 -12.28 -3.33 -2.72
N ALA A 370 -13.30 -4.15 -2.91
CA ALA A 370 -13.14 -5.52 -3.38
C ALA A 370 -12.49 -5.55 -4.78
N PHE A 371 -12.92 -4.68 -5.69
CA PHE A 371 -12.38 -4.58 -7.04
C PHE A 371 -10.91 -4.14 -7.02
N ASP A 372 -10.61 -3.07 -6.29
CA ASP A 372 -9.25 -2.53 -6.15
C ASP A 372 -8.30 -3.54 -5.48
N SER A 373 -8.87 -4.44 -4.66
CA SER A 373 -8.16 -5.54 -4.01
C SER A 373 -7.99 -6.80 -4.86
N GLY A 374 -8.57 -6.84 -6.08
CA GLY A 374 -8.47 -7.96 -7.01
C GLY A 374 -9.56 -9.02 -6.94
N ALA A 375 -10.70 -8.72 -6.32
CA ALA A 375 -11.84 -9.62 -6.34
C ALA A 375 -12.49 -9.66 -7.73
N LYS A 376 -12.84 -10.87 -8.19
CA LYS A 376 -13.68 -11.08 -9.39
C LYS A 376 -15.01 -11.70 -9.05
N LYS A 377 -15.14 -12.31 -7.87
CA LYS A 377 -16.37 -12.93 -7.39
C LYS A 377 -16.77 -12.31 -6.07
N VAL A 378 -18.06 -12.08 -5.89
CA VAL A 378 -18.59 -11.56 -4.62
C VAL A 378 -19.77 -12.41 -4.17
N LEU A 379 -19.76 -12.76 -2.90
CA LEU A 379 -20.86 -13.41 -2.22
C LEU A 379 -21.69 -12.33 -1.52
N LEU A 380 -22.92 -12.11 -1.98
CA LEU A 380 -23.74 -10.96 -1.61
C LEU A 380 -25.08 -11.40 -1.00
N PRO A 381 -25.50 -10.85 0.16
CA PRO A 381 -26.79 -11.20 0.75
C PRO A 381 -27.94 -10.66 -0.09
N MET A 382 -29.03 -11.44 -0.23
CA MET A 382 -30.25 -10.98 -0.89
C MET A 382 -30.87 -9.75 -0.23
N SER A 383 -30.65 -9.55 1.07
CA SER A 383 -31.09 -8.34 1.78
C SER A 383 -30.40 -7.06 1.29
N SER A 384 -29.23 -7.14 0.63
CA SER A 384 -28.55 -6.00 0.01
C SER A 384 -28.89 -5.80 -1.47
N ALA A 385 -29.80 -6.58 -2.03
CA ALA A 385 -30.22 -6.41 -3.42
C ALA A 385 -30.87 -5.04 -3.68
N VAL A 386 -31.50 -4.45 -2.64
CA VAL A 386 -32.11 -3.11 -2.70
C VAL A 386 -31.09 -1.99 -2.90
N ASP A 387 -29.83 -2.21 -2.52
CA ASP A 387 -28.75 -1.21 -2.60
C ASP A 387 -27.97 -1.32 -3.92
N ILE A 388 -28.21 -2.34 -4.76
CA ILE A 388 -27.53 -2.51 -6.07
C ILE A 388 -27.63 -1.25 -6.95
N PRO A 389 -28.79 -0.55 -7.04
CA PRO A 389 -28.87 0.68 -7.83
C PRO A 389 -27.95 1.82 -7.37
N THR A 390 -27.38 1.75 -6.15
CA THR A 390 -26.40 2.72 -5.65
C THR A 390 -25.00 2.51 -6.21
N VAL A 391 -24.74 1.35 -6.82
CA VAL A 391 -23.44 0.95 -7.36
C VAL A 391 -23.35 1.34 -8.84
N PRO A 392 -22.25 1.96 -9.29
CA PRO A 392 -22.04 2.20 -10.72
C PRO A 392 -22.13 0.91 -11.53
N ALA A 393 -22.91 0.91 -12.62
CA ALA A 393 -23.13 -0.27 -13.44
C ALA A 393 -21.82 -0.87 -13.97
N GLU A 394 -20.87 -0.01 -14.36
CA GLU A 394 -19.54 -0.40 -14.82
C GLU A 394 -18.77 -1.21 -13.77
N LEU A 395 -18.88 -0.86 -12.49
CA LEU A 395 -18.25 -1.61 -11.39
C LEU A 395 -18.96 -2.94 -11.17
N PHE A 396 -20.29 -2.94 -11.11
CA PHE A 396 -21.09 -4.13 -10.84
C PHE A 396 -20.89 -5.22 -11.91
N THR A 397 -20.75 -4.84 -13.18
CA THR A 397 -20.49 -5.79 -14.29
C THR A 397 -19.13 -6.47 -14.24
N LYS A 398 -18.17 -5.96 -13.47
CA LYS A 398 -16.84 -6.59 -13.31
C LYS A 398 -16.86 -7.81 -12.38
N PHE A 399 -17.96 -8.01 -11.65
CA PHE A 399 -18.09 -9.09 -10.68
C PHE A 399 -19.01 -10.21 -11.16
N GLN A 400 -18.61 -11.45 -10.88
CA GLN A 400 -19.53 -12.57 -10.81
C GLN A 400 -20.18 -12.61 -9.42
N VAL A 401 -21.45 -12.23 -9.34
CA VAL A 401 -22.19 -12.13 -8.07
C VAL A 401 -22.90 -13.45 -7.76
N SER A 402 -22.69 -13.97 -6.54
CA SER A 402 -23.44 -15.09 -5.98
C SER A 402 -24.33 -14.59 -4.84
N PHE A 403 -25.64 -14.59 -5.06
CA PHE A 403 -26.59 -14.18 -4.03
C PHE A 403 -26.85 -15.30 -3.02
N TYR A 404 -27.07 -14.98 -1.74
CA TYR A 404 -27.49 -15.96 -0.73
C TYR A 404 -28.57 -15.40 0.20
N SER A 405 -29.40 -16.29 0.74
CA SER A 405 -30.46 -15.94 1.70
C SER A 405 -30.27 -16.53 3.09
N GLU A 406 -29.53 -17.63 3.20
CA GLU A 406 -29.24 -18.31 4.47
C GLU A 406 -27.73 -18.52 4.66
N PRO A 407 -27.24 -18.61 5.91
CA PRO A 407 -25.82 -18.88 6.17
C PRO A 407 -25.32 -20.19 5.56
N VAL A 408 -26.14 -21.23 5.59
CA VAL A 408 -25.78 -22.55 5.03
C VAL A 408 -25.65 -22.48 3.51
N ASP A 409 -26.58 -21.77 2.85
CA ASP A 409 -26.54 -21.50 1.41
C ASP A 409 -25.28 -20.70 1.02
N ALA A 410 -24.89 -19.72 1.84
CA ALA A 410 -23.65 -18.96 1.66
C ALA A 410 -22.41 -19.87 1.67
N VAL A 411 -22.36 -20.88 2.55
CA VAL A 411 -21.27 -21.86 2.60
C VAL A 411 -21.20 -22.68 1.32
N TYR A 412 -22.32 -23.23 0.85
CA TYR A 412 -22.37 -24.02 -0.38
C TYR A 412 -21.89 -23.24 -1.59
N LYS A 413 -22.38 -22.00 -1.74
CA LYS A 413 -21.98 -21.08 -2.82
C LYS A 413 -20.50 -20.69 -2.72
N ALA A 414 -20.01 -20.39 -1.52
CA ALA A 414 -18.59 -20.05 -1.32
C ALA A 414 -17.64 -21.20 -1.69
N LEU A 415 -18.03 -22.45 -1.41
CA LEU A 415 -17.24 -23.64 -1.73
C LEU A 415 -17.46 -24.16 -3.16
N GLY A 416 -18.39 -23.57 -3.92
CA GLY A 416 -18.72 -24.00 -5.29
C GLY A 416 -19.35 -25.39 -5.35
N VAL A 417 -20.10 -25.78 -4.31
CA VAL A 417 -20.81 -27.07 -4.23
C VAL A 417 -22.30 -26.79 -4.38
N ASN A 418 -22.94 -27.37 -5.41
CA ASN A 418 -24.38 -27.29 -5.62
C ASN A 418 -25.15 -28.35 -4.82
#